data_AF-A0A7J4HU88-F1
#
_entry.id   AF-A0A7J4HU88-F1
#
_cell.length_a   1.000
_cell.length_b   1.000
_cell.length_c   1.000
_cell.angle_alpha   90.00
_cell.angle_beta   90.00
_cell.angle_gamma   90.00
#
_symmetry.space_group_name_H-M   'P 1'
#
loop_
_entity.id
_entity.type
_entity.pdbx_description
1 polymer ?
#
loop_
_entity_poly.entity_id
_entity_poly.type
_entity_poly.pdbx_seq_one_letter_code
_entity_poly.pdbx_strand_id
1 'polypeptide(L)'
;QNKKFWFNLPQAVLASAGHLFIADTGFHRVLVWNSLDEAVAGKNPDIVLGEENLEDVIPEIGRDKLFWPAGLAFDGSYLWVGEFKFSGRILRFSVGT
;
A
#
# COMPACT_ATOMS: atom_id res chain seq x y z
N GLN A 1 -6.68 -3.40 -20.35
CA GLN A 1 -5.23 -3.25 -20.55
C GLN A 1 -4.63 -2.90 -19.19
N ASN A 2 -3.61 -3.63 -18.72
CA ASN A 2 -2.97 -3.29 -17.44
C ASN A 2 -2.30 -1.92 -17.60
N LYS A 3 -2.80 -0.91 -16.87
CA LYS A 3 -2.22 0.43 -16.87
C LYS A 3 -0.85 0.33 -16.22
N LYS A 4 0.21 0.72 -16.94
CA LYS A 4 1.59 0.67 -16.43
C LYS A 4 1.74 1.71 -15.32
N PHE A 5 2.15 1.27 -14.13
CA PHE A 5 2.54 2.13 -13.02
C PHE A 5 4.01 1.88 -12.67
N TRP A 6 4.58 2.72 -11.82
CA TRP A 6 5.94 2.57 -11.30
C TRP A 6 5.93 2.85 -9.79
N PHE A 7 6.97 2.39 -9.12
CA PHE A 7 7.22 2.69 -7.71
C PHE A 7 8.07 3.95 -7.59
N ASN A 8 7.93 4.64 -6.47
CA ASN A 8 8.77 5.73 -6.03
C ASN A 8 9.20 5.50 -4.59
N LEU A 9 10.48 5.16 -4.40
CA LEU A 9 11.06 4.84 -3.10
C LEU A 9 10.24 3.79 -2.32
N PRO A 10 10.00 2.58 -2.85
CA PRO A 10 9.29 1.55 -2.10
C PRO A 10 10.16 1.09 -0.92
N GLN A 11 9.75 1.36 0.32
CA GLN A 11 10.59 1.11 1.51
C GLN A 11 10.25 -0.16 2.26
N ALA A 12 9.03 -0.69 2.09
CA ALA A 12 8.64 -1.93 2.74
C ALA A 12 7.78 -2.81 1.83
N VAL A 13 7.97 -4.11 2.01
CA VAL A 13 7.18 -5.17 1.41
C VAL A 13 6.79 -6.16 2.49
N LEU A 14 5.57 -6.68 2.43
CA LEU A 14 5.07 -7.72 3.30
C LEU A 14 4.30 -8.74 2.47
N ALA A 15 4.71 -10.00 2.50
CA ALA A 15 3.93 -11.11 1.98
C ALA A 15 3.38 -11.89 3.18
N SER A 16 2.05 -11.97 3.31
CA SER A 16 1.40 -12.63 4.45
C SER A 16 0.01 -13.12 4.06
N ALA A 17 -0.36 -14.31 4.53
CA ALA A 17 -1.68 -14.92 4.28
C ALA A 17 -2.12 -14.88 2.80
N GLY A 18 -1.21 -15.13 1.85
CA GLY A 18 -1.49 -15.11 0.41
C GLY A 18 -1.53 -13.73 -0.24
N HIS A 19 -1.40 -12.64 0.52
CA HIS A 19 -1.38 -11.28 0.02
C HIS A 19 0.05 -10.77 -0.20
N LEU A 20 0.18 -9.73 -1.03
CA LEU A 20 1.38 -8.91 -1.14
C LEU A 20 1.02 -7.44 -0.87
N PHE A 21 1.73 -6.82 0.07
CA PHE A 21 1.61 -5.41 0.41
C PHE A 21 2.93 -4.71 0.12
N ILE A 22 2.89 -3.56 -0.57
CA ILE A 22 4.08 -2.75 -0.84
C ILE A 22 3.80 -1.30 -0.43
N ALA A 23 4.63 -0.77 0.46
CA ALA A 23 4.63 0.65 0.80
C ALA A 23 5.41 1.40 -0.27
N ASP A 24 4.67 2.07 -1.16
CA ASP A 24 5.22 2.89 -2.24
C ASP A 24 5.41 4.32 -1.73
N THR A 25 6.38 4.45 -0.82
CA THR A 25 6.48 5.55 0.15
C THR A 25 6.51 6.93 -0.48
N GLY A 26 7.25 7.10 -1.58
CA GLY A 26 7.38 8.37 -2.29
C GLY A 26 6.14 8.76 -3.11
N PHE A 27 5.20 7.82 -3.31
CA PHE A 27 3.88 8.07 -3.86
C PHE A 27 2.77 7.96 -2.83
N HIS A 28 3.14 8.02 -1.54
CA HIS A 28 2.17 8.22 -0.47
C HIS A 28 1.05 7.18 -0.44
N ARG A 29 1.34 5.96 -0.89
CA ARG A 29 0.36 4.89 -1.01
C ARG A 29 0.90 3.55 -0.56
N VAL A 30 -0.01 2.64 -0.25
CA VAL A 30 0.28 1.21 -0.09
C VAL A 30 -0.49 0.45 -1.15
N LEU A 31 0.23 -0.34 -1.95
CA LEU A 31 -0.35 -1.19 -2.99
C LEU A 31 -0.59 -2.58 -2.42
N VAL A 32 -1.76 -3.14 -2.71
CA VAL A 32 -2.18 -4.45 -2.20
C VAL A 32 -2.55 -5.36 -3.36
N TRP A 33 -2.01 -6.57 -3.33
CA TRP A 33 -2.49 -7.69 -4.10
C TRP A 33 -3.11 -8.71 -3.14
N ASN A 34 -4.31 -9.16 -3.45
CA ASN A 34 -4.98 -10.21 -2.67
C ASN A 34 -4.45 -11.60 -2.99
N SER A 35 -3.67 -11.74 -4.08
CA SER A 35 -2.97 -12.96 -4.46
C SER A 35 -1.52 -12.68 -4.81
N LEU A 36 -0.61 -13.31 -4.07
CA LEU A 36 0.82 -13.30 -4.36
C LEU A 36 1.12 -13.87 -5.75
N ASP A 37 0.39 -14.91 -6.16
CA ASP A 37 0.54 -15.55 -7.48
C ASP A 37 0.17 -14.59 -8.62
N GLU A 38 -0.89 -13.80 -8.45
CA GLU A 38 -1.27 -12.78 -9.44
C GLU A 38 -0.28 -11.62 -9.48
N ALA A 39 0.29 -11.25 -8.32
CA ALA A 39 1.32 -10.22 -8.24
C ALA A 39 2.58 -10.63 -9.02
N VAL A 40 3.08 -11.85 -8.83
CA VAL A 40 4.26 -12.36 -9.57
C VAL A 40 3.97 -12.59 -11.05
N ALA A 41 2.70 -12.83 -11.41
CA ALA A 41 2.26 -12.88 -12.81
C ALA A 41 2.15 -11.48 -13.47
N GLY A 42 2.44 -10.40 -12.75
CA GLY A 42 2.46 -9.04 -13.28
C GLY A 42 1.08 -8.39 -13.37
N LYS A 43 0.09 -8.88 -12.61
CA LYS A 43 -1.19 -8.16 -12.46
C LYS A 43 -0.96 -6.85 -11.71
N ASN A 44 -1.77 -5.85 -12.02
CA ASN A 44 -1.83 -4.63 -11.22
C ASN A 44 -2.37 -4.92 -9.80
N PRO A 45 -2.07 -4.06 -8.81
CA PRO A 45 -2.62 -4.22 -7.46
C PRO A 45 -4.15 -4.13 -7.50
N ASP A 46 -4.78 -4.90 -6.62
CA ASP A 46 -6.24 -4.92 -6.46
C ASP A 46 -6.73 -3.69 -5.69
N ILE A 47 -5.90 -3.17 -4.76
CA ILE A 47 -6.25 -2.03 -3.91
C ILE A 47 -5.08 -1.04 -3.88
N VAL A 48 -5.41 0.25 -3.98
CA VAL A 48 -4.52 1.37 -3.66
C VAL A 48 -5.02 2.00 -2.38
N LEU A 49 -4.23 1.93 -1.31
CA LEU A 49 -4.52 2.58 -0.04
C LEU A 49 -3.77 3.91 0.04
N GLY A 50 -4.41 4.95 0.58
CA GLY A 50 -3.79 6.26 0.75
C GLY A 50 -4.08 7.24 -0.37
N GLU A 51 -4.52 6.76 -1.55
CA GLU A 51 -4.75 7.57 -2.75
C GLU A 51 -5.94 7.06 -3.56
N GLU A 52 -6.53 7.92 -4.39
CA GLU A 52 -7.73 7.56 -5.17
C GLU A 52 -7.47 6.48 -6.23
N ASN A 53 -6.26 6.47 -6.79
CA ASN A 53 -5.86 5.57 -7.88
C ASN A 53 -4.32 5.54 -8.05
N LEU A 54 -3.85 4.88 -9.11
CA LEU A 54 -2.41 4.74 -9.37
C LEU A 54 -1.70 6.02 -9.88
N GLU A 55 -2.42 7.08 -10.18
CA GLU A 55 -1.89 8.36 -10.69
C GLU A 55 -1.95 9.49 -9.66
N ASP A 56 -2.82 9.35 -8.65
CA ASP A 56 -2.80 10.22 -7.48
C ASP A 56 -1.57 9.90 -6.62
N VAL A 57 -0.80 10.95 -6.33
CA VAL A 57 0.51 10.90 -5.68
C VAL A 57 0.68 12.06 -4.70
N ILE A 58 -0.42 12.75 -4.38
CA ILE A 58 -0.37 13.96 -3.56
C ILE A 58 -0.47 13.57 -2.08
N PRO A 59 0.56 13.84 -1.26
CA PRO A 59 0.50 13.59 0.17
C PRO A 59 -0.68 14.30 0.84
N GLU A 60 -1.48 13.54 1.58
CA GLU A 60 -2.56 14.08 2.40
C GLU A 60 -2.65 13.39 3.76
N ILE A 61 -3.29 14.05 4.72
CA ILE A 61 -3.55 13.51 6.06
C ILE A 61 -5.06 13.36 6.22
N GLY A 62 -5.50 12.11 6.30
CA GLY A 62 -6.91 11.76 6.42
C GLY A 62 -7.10 10.33 6.89
N ARG A 63 -8.35 9.90 7.05
CA ARG A 63 -8.67 8.53 7.48
C ARG A 63 -8.22 7.49 6.44
N ASP A 64 -8.25 7.87 5.17
CA ASP A 64 -7.97 7.08 3.98
C ASP A 64 -6.82 7.64 3.13
N LYS A 65 -6.15 8.69 3.64
CA LYS A 65 -4.98 9.32 3.02
C LYS A 65 -3.71 9.00 3.80
N LEU A 66 -2.61 8.82 3.08
CA LEU A 66 -1.31 8.45 3.65
C LEU A 66 -0.24 9.52 3.34
N PHE A 67 0.79 9.58 4.20
CA PHE A 67 1.94 10.46 4.07
C PHE A 67 3.21 9.68 4.43
N TRP A 68 4.01 9.33 3.42
CA TRP A 68 5.25 8.54 3.57
C TRP A 68 5.05 7.25 4.41
N PRO A 69 4.15 6.36 3.99
CA PRO A 69 4.02 5.05 4.62
C PRO A 69 5.30 4.23 4.41
N ALA A 70 5.81 3.58 5.46
CA ALA A 70 6.98 2.70 5.36
C ALA A 70 6.98 1.52 6.33
N GLY A 71 6.24 1.58 7.45
CA GLY A 71 6.03 0.41 8.31
C GLY A 71 4.84 -0.39 7.82
N LEU A 72 4.97 -1.71 7.66
CA LEU A 72 3.85 -2.61 7.34
C LEU A 72 3.82 -3.78 8.32
N ALA A 73 2.63 -4.11 8.83
CA ALA A 73 2.37 -5.34 9.58
C ALA A 73 0.94 -5.83 9.29
N PHE A 74 0.75 -7.14 9.15
CA PHE A 74 -0.56 -7.75 8.91
C PHE A 74 -0.87 -8.75 10.00
N ASP A 75 -2.00 -8.57 10.69
CA ASP A 75 -2.40 -9.41 11.83
C ASP A 75 -3.37 -10.55 11.44
N GLY A 76 -3.65 -10.70 10.13
CA GLY A 76 -4.62 -11.65 9.59
C GLY A 76 -6.02 -11.06 9.39
N SER A 77 -6.29 -9.85 9.89
CA SER A 77 -7.56 -9.13 9.71
C SER A 77 -7.37 -7.70 9.20
N TYR A 78 -6.31 -7.02 9.64
CA TYR A 78 -5.99 -5.65 9.29
C TYR A 78 -4.53 -5.49 8.87
N LEU A 79 -4.33 -4.65 7.85
CA LEU A 79 -3.02 -4.12 7.52
C LEU A 79 -2.77 -2.87 8.35
N TRP A 80 -1.75 -2.92 9.19
CA TRP A 80 -1.22 -1.79 9.95
C TRP A 80 -0.14 -1.10 9.14
N VAL A 81 -0.26 0.22 9.00
CA VAL A 81 0.63 1.07 8.23
C VAL A 81 1.21 2.15 9.13
N GLY A 82 2.52 2.15 9.30
CA GLY A 82 3.26 3.19 9.99
C GLY A 82 3.79 4.22 9.01
N GLU A 83 3.48 5.49 9.26
CA GLU A 83 4.04 6.62 8.52
C GLU A 83 5.33 7.07 9.21
N PHE A 84 6.44 7.15 8.46
CA PHE A 84 7.76 7.32 9.08
C PHE A 84 8.30 8.75 8.99
N LYS A 85 7.85 9.55 8.03
CA LYS A 85 8.29 10.93 7.85
C LYS A 85 7.10 11.84 7.58
N PHE A 86 7.18 13.07 8.09
CA PHE A 86 6.14 14.10 7.94
C PHE A 86 4.78 13.75 8.56
N SER A 87 4.68 12.59 9.20
CA SER A 87 3.55 12.15 9.99
C SER A 87 4.04 11.25 11.13
N GLY A 88 3.26 11.21 12.22
CA GLY A 88 3.48 10.34 13.38
C GLY A 88 2.35 9.34 13.58
N ARG A 89 1.60 9.00 12.52
CA ARG A 89 0.42 8.15 12.61
C ARG A 89 0.76 6.69 12.33
N ILE A 90 0.02 5.83 13.03
CA ILE A 90 -0.16 4.42 12.69
C ILE A 90 -1.63 4.25 12.34
N LEU A 91 -1.92 3.80 11.12
CA LEU A 91 -3.27 3.55 10.64
C LEU A 91 -3.47 2.06 10.43
N ARG A 92 -4.74 1.63 10.41
CA ARG A 92 -5.10 0.26 10.03
C ARG A 92 -6.14 0.28 8.93
N PHE A 93 -6.03 -0.65 8.00
CA PHE A 93 -6.93 -0.79 6.87
C PHE A 93 -7.49 -2.20 6.82
N SER A 94 -8.77 -2.31 6.50
CA SER A 94 -9.34 -3.58 6.07
C SER A 94 -8.88 -3.79 4.63
N VAL A 95 -8.11 -4.84 4.42
CA VAL A 95 -7.74 -5.34 3.09
C VAL A 95 -8.55 -6.60 2.93
N GLY A 96 -9.39 -6.66 1.88
CA GLY A 96 -10.50 -7.62 1.79
C GLY A 96 -10.10 -9.09 1.96
N THR A 97 -11.08 -9.93 2.30
CA THR A 97 -11.01 -11.39 2.09
C THR A 97 -11.45 -11.73 0.68
#